data_AF-A0A969KE84-F1
#
_entry.id   AF-A0A969KE84-F1
#
_cell.length_a   1.000
_cell.length_b   1.000
_cell.length_c   1.000
_cell.angle_alpha   90.00
_cell.angle_beta   90.00
_cell.angle_gamma   90.00
#
_symmetry.space_group_name_H-M   'P 1'
#
loop_
_entity.id
_entity.type
_entity.pdbx_description
1 polymer ?
#
loop_
_entity_poly.entity_id
_entity_poly.type
_entity_poly.pdbx_seq_one_letter_code
_entity_poly.pdbx_strand_id
1 'polypeptide(L)'
;MALLICGLLANVANGLINLFWKISAHATAVAMLATVTVVYTPFLGLLLWVCALAVGWSRVRTRNHTPLQVTAGLGLTSTIVIGVFLASGLIHTW
;
A
#
# COMPACT_ATOMS: atom_id res chain seq x y z
N MET A 1 11.24 -13.92 0.90
CA MET A 1 11.01 -13.59 2.33
C MET A 1 10.54 -12.16 2.55
N ALA A 2 11.18 -11.13 1.96
CA ALA A 2 10.73 -9.73 2.07
C ALA A 2 9.23 -9.50 1.76
N LEU A 3 8.70 -10.09 0.69
CA LEU A 3 7.27 -9.99 0.34
C LEU A 3 6.33 -10.54 1.43
N LEU A 4 6.71 -11.65 2.08
CA LEU A 4 5.92 -12.23 3.18
C LEU A 4 5.95 -11.33 4.41
N ILE A 5 7.10 -10.72 4.70
CA ILE A 5 7.25 -9.76 5.79
C ILE A 5 6.38 -8.52 5.52
N CYS A 6 6.42 -7.97 4.30
CA CYS A 6 5.52 -6.88 3.90
C CYS A 6 4.05 -7.25 4.09
N GLY A 7 3.65 -8.44 3.61
CA GLY A 7 2.30 -8.99 3.75
C GLY A 7 1.86 -9.07 5.22
N LEU A 8 2.69 -9.66 6.07
CA LEU A 8 2.40 -9.80 7.50
C LEU A 8 2.30 -8.43 8.19
N LEU A 9 3.30 -7.57 8.01
CA LEU A 9 3.33 -6.24 8.63
C LEU A 9 2.14 -5.38 8.18
N ALA A 10 1.81 -5.40 6.88
CA ALA A 10 0.68 -4.63 6.37
C ALA A 10 -0.66 -5.12 6.93
N ASN A 11 -0.86 -6.44 7.04
CA ASN A 11 -2.09 -6.99 7.61
C ASN A 11 -2.21 -6.71 9.12
N VAL A 12 -1.12 -6.86 9.88
CA VAL A 12 -1.10 -6.56 11.32
C VAL A 12 -1.34 -5.06 11.55
N ALA A 13 -0.61 -4.19 10.85
CA ALA A 13 -0.76 -2.75 10.99
C ALA A 13 -2.17 -2.29 10.57
N ASN A 14 -2.69 -2.78 9.44
CA ASN A 14 -4.06 -2.49 9.01
C ASN A 14 -5.09 -2.99 10.01
N GLY A 15 -4.90 -4.18 10.59
CA GLY A 15 -5.77 -4.71 11.65
C GLY A 15 -5.80 -3.82 12.88
N LEU A 16 -4.63 -3.45 13.40
CA LEU A 16 -4.49 -2.59 14.58
C LEU A 16 -5.09 -1.20 14.37
N ILE A 17 -4.82 -0.58 13.21
CA ILE A 17 -5.39 0.74 12.89
C ILE A 17 -6.91 0.66 12.78
N ASN A 18 -7.45 -0.38 12.13
CA ASN A 18 -8.89 -0.55 11.96
C ASN A 18 -9.67 -0.78 13.27
N LEU A 19 -9.00 -1.09 14.40
CA LEU A 19 -9.64 -1.14 15.72
C LEU A 19 -10.10 0.25 16.20
N PHE A 20 -9.42 1.31 15.76
CA PHE A 20 -9.67 2.69 16.20
C PHE A 20 -10.16 3.59 15.07
N TRP A 21 -9.64 3.39 13.85
CA TRP A 21 -9.91 4.23 12.70
C TRP A 21 -9.90 3.42 11.41
N LYS A 22 -11.10 3.25 10.81
CA LYS A 22 -11.32 2.30 9.72
C LYS A 22 -10.72 2.76 8.37
N ILE A 23 -9.45 2.47 8.15
CA ILE A 23 -8.75 2.69 6.88
C ILE A 23 -9.13 1.63 5.82
N SER A 24 -8.86 1.92 4.55
CA SER A 24 -9.34 1.06 3.45
C SER A 24 -8.39 -0.11 3.17
N ALA A 25 -8.82 -1.33 3.51
CA ALA A 25 -8.09 -2.56 3.20
C ALA A 25 -7.94 -2.82 1.67
N HIS A 26 -8.84 -2.27 0.85
CA HIS A 26 -8.71 -2.34 -0.61
C HIS A 26 -7.56 -1.46 -1.07
N ALA A 27 -7.44 -0.25 -0.51
CA ALA A 27 -6.37 0.68 -0.81
C ALA A 27 -5.00 0.13 -0.37
N THR A 28 -4.90 -0.45 0.82
CA THR A 28 -3.66 -1.09 1.31
C THR A 28 -3.19 -2.21 0.38
N ALA A 29 -4.11 -3.07 -0.08
CA ALA A 29 -3.78 -4.20 -0.95
C ALA A 29 -3.27 -3.76 -2.33
N VAL A 30 -3.96 -2.83 -3.00
CA VAL A 30 -3.53 -2.34 -4.32
C VAL A 30 -2.26 -1.49 -4.25
N ALA A 31 -2.04 -0.75 -3.16
CA ALA A 31 -0.80 -0.03 -2.94
C ALA A 31 0.39 -0.96 -2.74
N MET A 32 0.21 -2.09 -2.04
CA MET A 32 1.27 -3.12 -1.93
C MET A 32 1.70 -3.60 -3.30
N LEU A 33 0.73 -4.02 -4.12
CA LEU A 33 0.99 -4.53 -5.46
C LEU A 33 1.71 -3.49 -6.31
N ALA A 34 1.17 -2.26 -6.38
CA ALA A 34 1.75 -1.19 -7.17
C ALA A 34 3.18 -0.84 -6.71
N THR A 35 3.40 -0.70 -5.40
CA THR A 35 4.72 -0.34 -4.84
C THR A 35 5.76 -1.43 -5.07
N VAL A 36 5.40 -2.70 -4.86
CA VAL A 36 6.30 -3.82 -5.16
C VAL A 36 6.64 -3.84 -6.64
N THR A 37 5.66 -3.67 -7.53
CA THR A 37 5.90 -3.67 -8.98
C THR A 37 6.76 -2.49 -9.42
N VAL A 38 6.66 -1.31 -8.79
CA VAL A 38 7.55 -0.17 -9.09
C VAL A 38 9.03 -0.55 -8.93
N VAL A 39 9.36 -1.38 -7.93
CA VAL A 39 10.75 -1.79 -7.68
C VAL A 39 11.32 -2.65 -8.82
N TYR A 40 10.51 -3.57 -9.36
CA TYR A 40 10.98 -4.53 -10.37
C TYR A 40 10.74 -4.06 -11.80
N THR A 41 9.61 -3.39 -12.05
CA THR A 41 9.17 -2.94 -13.37
C THR A 41 8.54 -1.55 -13.24
N PRO A 42 9.35 -0.47 -13.22
CA PRO A 42 8.88 0.87 -12.87
C PRO A 42 7.67 1.35 -13.69
N PHE A 43 7.71 1.15 -15.01
CA PHE A 43 6.61 1.56 -15.89
C PHE A 43 5.28 0.86 -15.55
N LEU A 44 5.31 -0.46 -15.36
CA LEU A 44 4.13 -1.22 -14.97
C LEU A 44 3.65 -0.82 -13.57
N GLY A 45 4.59 -0.59 -12.64
CA GLY A 45 4.27 -0.14 -11.29
C GLY A 45 3.57 1.21 -11.26
N LEU A 46 4.00 2.16 -12.09
CA LEU A 46 3.33 3.46 -12.26
C LEU A 46 1.92 3.30 -12.82
N LEU A 47 1.72 2.42 -13.80
CA LEU A 47 0.38 2.11 -14.33
C LEU A 47 -0.52 1.51 -13.25
N LEU A 48 0.02 0.58 -12.44
CA LEU A 48 -0.70 0.00 -11.31
C LEU A 48 -1.00 1.03 -10.21
N TRP A 49 -0.17 2.06 -10.05
CA TRP A 49 -0.46 3.18 -9.16
C TRP A 49 -1.65 4.02 -9.63
N VAL A 50 -1.78 4.25 -10.95
CA VAL A 50 -3.00 4.87 -11.51
C VAL A 50 -4.23 4.02 -11.18
N CYS A 51 -4.14 2.70 -11.36
CA CYS A 51 -5.21 1.78 -10.95
C CYS A 51 -5.48 1.81 -9.44
N ALA A 52 -4.44 1.89 -8.61
CA ALA A 52 -4.56 1.97 -7.15
C ALA A 52 -5.30 3.24 -6.71
N LEU A 53 -5.01 4.38 -7.34
CA LEU A 53 -5.72 5.63 -7.11
C LEU A 53 -7.18 5.54 -7.57
N ALA A 54 -7.46 4.91 -8.72
CA ALA A 54 -8.82 4.69 -9.18
C ALA A 54 -9.63 3.78 -8.23
N VAL A 55 -9.02 2.69 -7.74
CA VAL A 55 -9.62 1.80 -6.74
C VAL A 55 -9.86 2.56 -5.44
N GLY A 56 -8.88 3.34 -4.96
CA GLY A 56 -9.04 4.19 -3.79
C GLY A 56 -10.19 5.19 -3.93
N TRP A 57 -10.27 5.87 -5.08
CA TRP A 57 -11.34 6.82 -5.38
C TRP A 57 -12.72 6.16 -5.44
N SER A 58 -12.81 4.93 -5.94
CA SER A 58 -14.07 4.18 -5.93
C SER A 58 -14.63 4.05 -4.51
N ARG A 59 -13.78 3.85 -3.50
CA ARG A 59 -14.19 3.72 -2.09
C ARG A 59 -14.71 5.03 -1.52
N VAL A 60 -14.15 6.16 -1.94
CA VAL A 60 -14.63 7.50 -1.60
C VAL A 60 -15.98 7.77 -2.27
N ARG A 61 -16.08 7.50 -3.59
CA ARG A 61 -17.30 7.73 -4.37
C ARG A 61 -18.49 6.90 -3.89
N THR A 62 -18.26 5.65 -3.49
CA THR A 62 -19.30 4.81 -2.89
C THR A 62 -19.58 5.16 -1.42
N ARG A 63 -18.98 6.22 -0.88
CA ARG A 63 -19.11 6.67 0.52
C ARG A 63 -18.76 5.62 1.57
N ASN A 64 -17.90 4.66 1.21
CA ASN A 64 -17.44 3.62 2.13
C ASN A 64 -16.29 4.10 3.01
N HIS A 65 -15.49 5.05 2.52
CA HIS A 65 -14.36 5.63 3.24
C HIS A 65 -14.19 7.12 2.91
N THR A 66 -13.55 7.86 3.80
CA THR A 66 -13.12 9.24 3.53
C THR A 66 -11.84 9.25 2.69
N PRO A 67 -11.52 10.37 1.99
CA PRO A 67 -10.24 10.50 1.28
C PRO A 67 -9.04 10.23 2.19
N LEU A 68 -9.11 10.70 3.44
CA LEU A 68 -8.04 10.51 4.43
C LEU A 68 -7.84 9.04 4.83
N GLN A 69 -8.93 8.26 4.96
CA GLN A 69 -8.85 6.82 5.23
C GLN A 69 -8.26 6.04 4.05
N VAL A 70 -8.47 6.51 2.82
CA VAL A 70 -7.90 5.92 1.62
C VAL A 70 -6.42 6.27 1.49
N THR A 71 -6.04 7.55 1.63
CA THR A 71 -4.64 7.97 1.55
C THR A 71 -3.80 7.38 2.67
N ALA A 72 -4.35 7.23 3.88
CA ALA A 72 -3.69 6.51 4.98
C ALA A 72 -3.43 5.04 4.62
N GLY A 73 -4.40 4.35 4.00
CA GLY A 73 -4.21 2.96 3.54
C GLY A 73 -3.15 2.84 2.45
N LEU A 74 -3.18 3.72 1.44
CA LEU A 74 -2.17 3.74 0.37
C LEU A 74 -0.77 4.02 0.95
N GLY A 75 -0.65 5.03 1.81
CA GLY A 75 0.61 5.45 2.40
C GLY A 75 1.20 4.40 3.34
N LEU A 76 0.39 3.83 4.24
CA LEU A 76 0.82 2.83 5.21
C LEU A 76 1.56 1.67 4.52
N THR A 77 0.94 1.06 3.53
CA THR A 77 1.50 -0.13 2.90
C THR A 77 2.68 0.19 1.98
N SER A 78 2.67 1.36 1.33
CA SER A 78 3.81 1.83 0.53
C SER A 78 5.05 2.02 1.40
N THR A 79 4.89 2.66 2.57
CA THR A 79 5.98 2.86 3.54
C THR A 79 6.52 1.53 4.07
N ILE A 80 5.63 0.56 4.37
CA ILE A 80 6.06 -0.78 4.81
C ILE A 80 6.89 -1.46 3.70
N VAL A 81 6.42 -1.45 2.45
CA VAL A 81 7.14 -2.07 1.33
C VAL A 81 8.50 -1.42 1.15
N ILE A 82 8.57 -0.09 1.06
CA ILE A 82 9.82 0.64 0.88
C ILE A 82 10.78 0.35 2.04
N GLY A 83 10.31 0.43 3.29
CA GLY A 83 11.12 0.19 4.48
C GLY A 83 11.70 -1.23 4.54
N VAL A 84 10.88 -2.25 4.27
CA VAL A 84 11.34 -3.65 4.26
C VAL A 84 12.31 -3.89 3.11
N PHE A 85 12.09 -3.30 1.94
CA PHE A 85 12.96 -3.50 0.79
C PHE A 85 14.31 -2.79 0.98
N LEU A 86 14.34 -1.60 1.59
CA LEU A 86 15.57 -0.94 2.01
C LEU A 86 16.32 -1.80 3.04
N ALA A 87 15.64 -2.27 4.09
CA ALA A 87 16.25 -3.07 5.15
C ALA A 87 16.78 -4.44 4.66
N SER A 88 16.23 -4.97 3.57
CA SER A 88 16.67 -6.24 2.96
C SER A 88 17.69 -6.05 1.84
N GLY A 89 18.10 -4.81 1.53
CA GLY A 89 19.02 -4.51 0.43
C GLY A 89 18.43 -4.73 -0.97
N LEU A 90 17.09 -4.77 -1.09
CA LEU A 90 16.40 -4.87 -2.38
C LEU A 90 16.23 -3.51 -3.07
N ILE A 91 16.32 -2.42 -2.31
CA ILE A 91 16.40 -1.05 -2.81
C ILE A 91 17.68 -0.44 -2.22
N HIS A 92 18.49 0.21 -3.07
CA HIS A 92 19.67 0.94 -2.64
C HIS A 92 19.44 2.45 -2.78
N THR A 93 19.70 3.18 -1.70
CA THR A 93 19.95 4.62 -1.75
C THR A 93 21.47 4.80 -1.79
N TRP A 94 21.95 5.52 -2.80
CA TRP A 94 23.36 5.71 -3.16
C TRP A 94 24.29 6.03 -1.99
#